data_AF-A0A7S3MJT2-F1
#
_entry.id   AF-A0A7S3MJT2-F1
#
_cell.length_a   1.000
_cell.length_b   1.000
_cell.length_c   1.000
_cell.angle_alpha   90.00
_cell.angle_beta   90.00
_cell.angle_gamma   90.00
#
_symmetry.space_group_name_H-M   'P 1'
#
loop_
_entity.id
_entity.type
_entity.pdbx_description
1 polymer ?
#
loop_
_entity_poly.entity_id
_entity_poly.type
_entity_poly.pdbx_seq_one_letter_code
_entity_poly.pdbx_strand_id
1 'polypeptide(L)'
;ARQQLENLGLPLTIEPHDCHKESFLNTDDIELRGMVNLLVLLLMSYHLRAIVDRFAEEQSLPLDLFSSVYKSGYLSDPWNYMTLLAGINLAWFPTFGFVLEKAAGNGYLGDKLVIFVEILYLSAMLVYPIVLIQWVGSTALPATYLMLCAVCQFLKLTSFHHVCYDNRRLLTRINDHGKKPDEAVEDLATLFNINERTMSTALQYPKNLSIRHFLRFLLAPTCCYQFVYPTSPSVRVSYVFKRVVEFLFCYYFMWYLIAQHMVPIAEGAILSFRARNYLSILMSTLHMAVPASYMWLTVFYSTFHSW
;
A
#
# COMPACT_ATOMS: atom_id res chain seq x y z
N ALA A 1 30.46 -13.54 -26.44
CA ALA A 1 29.31 -13.87 -25.58
C ALA A 1 29.12 -12.84 -24.45
N ARG A 2 29.96 -12.78 -23.41
CA ARG A 2 29.79 -11.80 -22.29
C ARG A 2 29.71 -10.32 -22.71
N GLN A 3 30.67 -9.82 -23.49
CA GLN A 3 30.63 -8.43 -24.00
C GLN A 3 29.46 -8.13 -24.96
N GLN A 4 28.85 -9.15 -25.57
CA GLN A 4 27.67 -8.96 -26.44
C GLN A 4 26.38 -8.86 -25.62
N LEU A 5 26.35 -9.45 -24.43
CA LEU A 5 25.23 -9.39 -23.49
C LEU A 5 25.23 -8.07 -22.68
N GLU A 6 26.39 -7.47 -22.43
CA GLU A 6 26.51 -6.14 -21.78
C GLU A 6 25.81 -5.01 -22.56
N ASN A 7 25.67 -5.16 -23.88
CA ASN A 7 24.97 -4.21 -24.75
C ASN A 7 23.45 -4.46 -24.84
N LEU A 8 22.91 -5.48 -24.15
CA LEU A 8 21.47 -5.77 -24.11
C LEU A 8 20.67 -4.79 -23.23
N GLY A 9 21.29 -3.69 -22.78
CA GLY A 9 20.66 -2.57 -22.09
C GLY A 9 20.38 -2.78 -20.61
N LEU A 10 19.84 -1.74 -19.98
CA LEU A 10 19.61 -1.70 -18.54
C LEU A 10 18.65 -2.83 -18.10
N PRO A 11 19.02 -3.56 -17.04
CA PRO A 11 18.38 -4.78 -16.58
C PRO A 11 16.99 -4.50 -15.98
N LEU A 12 16.22 -5.57 -15.77
CA LEU A 12 15.28 -5.67 -14.65
C LEU A 12 16.01 -5.14 -13.40
N THR A 13 15.80 -3.87 -13.05
CA THR A 13 16.73 -3.03 -12.26
C THR A 13 16.72 -3.34 -10.76
N ILE A 14 16.28 -4.53 -10.37
CA ILE A 14 15.96 -4.84 -8.99
C ILE A 14 16.44 -6.27 -8.74
N GLU A 15 17.27 -6.45 -7.71
CA GLU A 15 17.49 -7.76 -7.09
C GLU A 15 16.10 -8.33 -6.72
N PRO A 16 15.60 -9.34 -7.45
CA PRO A 16 14.27 -9.86 -7.20
C PRO A 16 14.18 -10.43 -5.78
N HIS A 17 12.98 -10.46 -5.23
CA HIS A 17 12.81 -11.03 -3.90
C HIS A 17 12.89 -12.55 -4.02
N ASP A 18 14.06 -13.12 -3.78
CA ASP A 18 14.27 -14.57 -3.95
C ASP A 18 13.89 -15.38 -2.70
N CYS A 19 13.91 -14.76 -1.52
CA CYS A 19 13.76 -15.45 -0.24
C CYS A 19 12.62 -14.89 0.62
N HIS A 20 11.93 -15.80 1.32
CA HIS A 20 11.00 -15.45 2.39
C HIS A 20 11.79 -14.99 3.62
N LYS A 21 11.67 -13.71 3.98
CA LYS A 21 12.20 -13.13 5.21
C LYS A 21 11.04 -12.66 6.08
N GLU A 22 11.13 -12.90 7.39
CA GLU A 22 10.14 -12.36 8.32
C GLU A 22 10.33 -10.85 8.50
N SER A 23 9.25 -10.14 8.85
CA SER A 23 9.32 -8.72 9.19
C SER A 23 10.29 -8.52 10.36
N PHE A 24 11.13 -7.49 10.28
CA PHE A 24 12.16 -7.22 11.29
C PHE A 24 11.60 -7.11 12.72
N LEU A 25 10.39 -6.56 12.88
CA LEU A 25 9.71 -6.44 14.18
C LEU A 25 9.28 -7.81 14.76
N ASN A 26 9.19 -8.84 13.92
CA ASN A 26 8.89 -10.21 14.32
C ASN A 26 10.15 -11.03 14.65
N THR A 27 11.35 -10.53 14.33
CA THR A 27 12.61 -11.20 14.67
C THR A 27 12.87 -11.15 16.17
N ASP A 28 13.42 -12.24 16.72
CA ASP A 28 13.71 -12.38 18.16
C ASP A 28 14.94 -11.58 18.62
N ASP A 29 15.71 -11.02 17.69
CA ASP A 29 16.95 -10.26 17.95
C ASP A 29 16.72 -8.84 18.52
N ILE A 30 15.47 -8.45 18.80
CA ILE A 30 15.18 -7.14 19.38
C ILE A 30 15.30 -7.23 20.91
N GLU A 31 16.46 -6.83 21.44
CA GLU A 31 16.75 -6.73 22.88
C GLU A 31 15.69 -5.91 23.67
N LEU A 32 14.99 -5.00 22.98
CA LEU A 32 13.97 -4.11 23.55
C LEU A 32 12.56 -4.74 23.66
N ARG A 33 12.34 -6.00 23.24
CA ARG A 33 11.00 -6.63 23.31
C ARG A 33 10.40 -6.64 24.71
N GLY A 34 11.22 -6.89 25.74
CA GLY A 34 10.78 -6.82 27.13
C GLY A 34 10.27 -5.43 27.50
N MET A 35 10.96 -4.38 27.05
CA MET A 35 10.60 -2.99 27.31
C MET A 35 9.36 -2.56 26.51
N VAL A 36 9.25 -2.97 25.24
CA VAL A 36 8.07 -2.70 24.41
C VAL A 36 6.83 -3.40 24.97
N ASN A 37 6.94 -4.67 25.37
CA ASN A 37 5.85 -5.40 26.00
C ASN A 37 5.44 -4.75 27.33
N LEU A 38 6.41 -4.31 28.14
CA LEU A 38 6.13 -3.58 29.38
C LEU A 38 5.43 -2.24 29.10
N LEU A 39 5.86 -1.48 28.08
CA LEU A 39 5.22 -0.23 27.69
C LEU A 39 3.79 -0.46 27.20
N VAL A 40 3.57 -1.48 26.37
CA VAL A 40 2.23 -1.86 25.90
C VAL A 40 1.35 -2.27 27.09
N LEU A 41 1.86 -3.05 28.04
CA LEU A 41 1.13 -3.43 29.25
C LEU A 41 0.81 -2.24 30.14
N LEU A 42 1.73 -1.29 30.31
CA LEU A 42 1.52 -0.06 31.08
C LEU A 42 0.51 0.88 30.40
N LEU A 43 0.59 0.98 29.07
CA LEU A 43 -0.35 1.77 28.28
C LEU A 43 -1.74 1.12 28.33
N MET A 44 -1.83 -0.20 28.15
CA MET A 44 -3.07 -0.94 28.32
C MET A 44 -3.62 -0.78 29.72
N SER A 45 -2.81 -0.85 30.78
CA SER A 45 -3.31 -0.74 32.17
C SER A 45 -3.78 0.68 32.51
N TYR A 46 -3.08 1.71 32.02
CA TYR A 46 -3.49 3.12 32.16
C TYR A 46 -4.82 3.39 31.46
N HIS A 47 -4.98 2.90 30.23
CA HIS A 47 -6.24 3.04 29.50
C HIS A 47 -7.33 2.10 30.02
N LEU A 48 -7.01 0.92 30.56
CA LEU A 48 -7.98 0.04 31.20
C LEU A 48 -8.61 0.73 32.39
N ARG A 49 -7.80 1.43 33.20
CA ARG A 49 -8.30 2.23 34.30
C ARG A 49 -9.23 3.34 33.82
N ALA A 50 -8.84 4.09 32.79
CA ALA A 50 -9.71 5.12 32.21
C ALA A 50 -11.02 4.54 31.65
N ILE A 51 -10.98 3.35 31.05
CA ILE A 51 -12.16 2.63 30.57
C ILE A 51 -13.04 2.18 31.74
N VAL A 52 -12.45 1.65 32.81
CA VAL A 52 -13.15 1.18 34.02
C VAL A 52 -13.79 2.35 34.76
N ASP A 53 -13.08 3.47 34.92
CA ASP A 53 -13.56 4.67 35.58
C ASP A 53 -14.76 5.26 34.80
N ARG A 54 -14.69 5.31 33.46
CA ARG A 54 -15.81 5.69 32.58
C ARG A 54 -16.99 4.72 32.67
N PHE A 55 -16.71 3.42 32.73
CA PHE A 55 -17.75 2.39 32.84
C PHE A 55 -18.51 2.48 34.17
N ALA A 56 -17.80 2.84 35.25
CA ALA A 56 -18.39 3.06 36.56
C ALA A 56 -19.27 4.31 36.62
N GLU A 57 -18.95 5.35 35.85
CA GLU A 57 -19.72 6.60 35.79
C GLU A 57 -20.93 6.53 34.84
N GLU A 58 -20.80 5.89 33.67
CA GLU A 58 -21.79 6.03 32.57
C GLU A 58 -22.68 4.78 32.33
N GLN A 59 -22.43 3.65 33.00
CA GLN A 59 -23.21 2.39 32.87
C GLN A 59 -23.42 1.85 31.44
N SER A 60 -22.70 2.39 30.45
CA SER A 60 -22.67 1.90 29.06
C SER A 60 -21.24 1.65 28.62
N LEU A 61 -21.01 0.58 27.86
CA LEU A 61 -19.69 0.25 27.29
C LEU A 61 -19.12 1.45 26.50
N PRO A 62 -17.78 1.61 26.42
CA PRO A 62 -17.11 2.56 25.53
C PRO A 62 -17.29 2.24 24.02
N LEU A 63 -18.31 1.47 23.67
CA LEU A 63 -18.80 1.22 22.31
C LEU A 63 -19.60 2.41 21.76
N ASP A 64 -19.38 3.60 22.32
CA ASP A 64 -19.84 4.87 21.77
C ASP A 64 -19.16 5.21 20.43
N LEU A 65 -18.25 4.35 19.96
CA LEU A 65 -17.59 4.43 18.65
C LEU A 65 -18.61 4.34 17.49
N PHE A 66 -19.53 3.37 17.53
CA PHE A 66 -20.60 3.28 16.54
C PHE A 66 -21.63 4.39 16.72
N SER A 67 -21.98 4.73 17.95
CA SER A 67 -22.93 5.80 18.28
C SER A 67 -22.41 7.18 17.85
N SER A 68 -21.12 7.48 18.03
CA SER A 68 -20.47 8.71 17.60
C SER A 68 -20.34 8.81 16.07
N VAL A 69 -19.95 7.71 15.40
CA VAL A 69 -19.92 7.64 13.92
C VAL A 69 -21.33 7.70 13.30
N TYR A 70 -22.32 7.15 13.99
CA TYR A 70 -23.73 7.23 13.58
C TYR A 70 -24.29 8.64 13.78
N LYS A 71 -24.02 9.26 14.95
CA LYS A 71 -24.42 10.64 15.28
C LYS A 71 -23.70 11.70 14.45
N SER A 72 -22.48 11.43 13.97
CA SER A 72 -21.75 12.36 13.11
C SER A 72 -22.34 12.49 11.70
N GLY A 73 -23.35 11.67 11.36
CA GLY A 73 -23.98 11.68 10.03
C GLY A 73 -23.14 10.98 8.95
N TYR A 74 -21.92 10.55 9.26
CA TYR A 74 -20.98 9.96 8.29
C TYR A 74 -21.56 8.76 7.53
N LEU A 75 -22.26 7.86 8.25
CA LEU A 75 -22.95 6.69 7.69
C LEU A 75 -24.34 7.00 7.13
N SER A 76 -24.87 8.20 7.34
CA SER A 76 -26.18 8.62 6.82
C SER A 76 -26.06 9.45 5.53
N ASP A 77 -24.89 10.04 5.28
CA ASP A 77 -24.62 10.86 4.09
C ASP A 77 -24.48 9.99 2.82
N PRO A 78 -25.43 10.09 1.86
CA PRO A 78 -25.40 9.31 0.62
C PRO A 78 -24.14 9.57 -0.23
N TRP A 79 -23.57 10.77 -0.10
CA TRP A 79 -22.41 11.21 -0.86
C TRP A 79 -21.12 10.45 -0.48
N ASN A 80 -20.96 10.07 0.79
CA ASN A 80 -19.81 9.28 1.23
C ASN A 80 -19.83 7.88 0.59
N TYR A 81 -21.01 7.28 0.45
CA TYR A 81 -21.18 6.00 -0.26
C TYR A 81 -20.88 6.12 -1.74
N MET A 82 -21.21 7.26 -2.36
CA MET A 82 -20.90 7.49 -3.77
C MET A 82 -19.38 7.54 -4.01
N THR A 83 -18.61 8.16 -3.11
CA THR A 83 -17.14 8.16 -3.15
C THR A 83 -16.56 6.74 -2.95
N LEU A 84 -17.16 5.93 -2.07
CA LEU A 84 -16.72 4.54 -1.86
C LEU A 84 -17.03 3.65 -3.08
N LEU A 85 -18.21 3.81 -3.68
CA LEU A 85 -18.59 3.13 -4.93
C LEU A 85 -17.68 3.54 -6.08
N ALA A 86 -17.26 4.80 -6.14
CA ALA A 86 -16.29 5.28 -7.10
C ALA A 86 -14.93 4.59 -6.99
N GLY A 87 -14.59 4.02 -5.82
CA GLY A 87 -13.41 3.16 -5.64
C GLY A 87 -13.50 1.85 -6.44
N ILE A 88 -14.70 1.32 -6.70
CA ILE A 88 -14.89 0.14 -7.56
C ILE A 88 -14.45 0.46 -8.99
N ASN A 89 -14.70 1.69 -9.46
CA ASN A 89 -14.28 2.10 -10.80
C ASN A 89 -12.76 2.11 -10.97
N LEU A 90 -11.99 2.23 -9.88
CA LEU A 90 -10.54 2.12 -9.95
C LEU A 90 -10.10 0.74 -10.47
N ALA A 91 -10.89 -0.31 -10.25
CA ALA A 91 -10.58 -1.66 -10.74
C ALA A 91 -10.54 -1.75 -12.28
N TRP A 92 -11.18 -0.82 -13.00
CA TRP A 92 -11.11 -0.79 -14.47
C TRP A 92 -9.70 -0.47 -14.98
N PHE A 93 -8.93 0.39 -14.28
CA PHE A 93 -7.60 0.78 -14.74
C PHE A 93 -6.62 -0.41 -14.82
N PRO A 94 -6.51 -1.28 -13.79
CA PRO A 94 -5.70 -2.49 -13.91
C PRO A 94 -6.15 -3.44 -15.02
N THR A 95 -7.46 -3.60 -15.24
CA THR A 95 -7.94 -4.46 -16.32
C THR A 95 -7.53 -3.93 -17.69
N PHE A 96 -7.61 -2.61 -17.88
CA PHE A 96 -7.16 -1.94 -19.10
C PHE A 96 -5.65 -2.11 -19.30
N GLY A 97 -4.84 -1.88 -18.26
CA GLY A 97 -3.38 -2.06 -18.32
C GLY A 97 -2.98 -3.49 -18.69
N PHE A 98 -3.68 -4.51 -18.17
CA PHE A 98 -3.44 -5.91 -18.53
C PHE A 98 -3.76 -6.22 -20.00
N VAL A 99 -4.90 -5.72 -20.50
CA VAL A 99 -5.29 -5.90 -21.91
C VAL A 99 -4.31 -5.20 -22.84
N LEU A 100 -3.88 -3.98 -22.49
CA LEU A 100 -2.91 -3.21 -23.24
C LEU A 100 -1.58 -3.97 -23.36
N GLU A 101 -1.03 -4.50 -22.26
CA GLU A 101 0.20 -5.29 -22.28
C GLU A 101 0.06 -6.59 -23.07
N LYS A 102 -1.08 -7.28 -22.96
CA LYS A 102 -1.33 -8.49 -23.73
C LYS A 102 -1.42 -8.22 -25.24
N ALA A 103 -2.00 -7.08 -25.62
CA ALA A 103 -2.05 -6.64 -27.01
C ALA A 103 -0.65 -6.24 -27.53
N ALA A 104 0.11 -5.51 -26.73
CA ALA A 104 1.49 -5.13 -27.03
C ALA A 104 2.40 -6.36 -27.19
N GLY A 105 2.32 -7.31 -26.27
CA GLY A 105 3.17 -8.51 -26.30
C GLY A 105 2.87 -9.48 -27.46
N ASN A 106 1.65 -9.47 -27.98
CA ASN A 106 1.30 -10.21 -29.20
C ASN A 106 1.69 -9.47 -30.51
N GLY A 107 2.26 -8.26 -30.40
CA GLY A 107 2.71 -7.48 -31.55
C GLY A 107 1.62 -6.69 -32.27
N TYR A 108 0.42 -6.53 -31.69
CA TYR A 108 -0.66 -5.74 -32.31
C TYR A 108 -0.41 -4.22 -32.26
N LEU A 109 0.45 -3.76 -31.34
CA LEU A 109 0.73 -2.35 -31.08
C LEU A 109 2.23 -2.08 -31.14
N GLY A 110 2.63 -0.97 -31.75
CA GLY A 110 4.03 -0.53 -31.75
C GLY A 110 4.45 0.08 -30.41
N ASP A 111 5.71 -0.12 -30.01
CA ASP A 111 6.22 0.29 -28.69
C ASP A 111 5.96 1.76 -28.33
N LYS A 112 6.14 2.68 -29.28
CA LYS A 112 5.91 4.12 -29.05
C LYS A 112 4.45 4.44 -28.75
N LEU A 113 3.52 3.75 -29.41
CA LEU A 113 2.08 3.94 -29.16
C LEU A 113 1.69 3.37 -27.80
N VAL A 114 2.25 2.23 -27.42
CA VAL A 114 2.02 1.60 -26.11
C VAL A 114 2.43 2.56 -24.99
N ILE A 115 3.66 3.10 -25.05
CA ILE A 115 4.15 4.08 -24.05
C ILE A 115 3.25 5.33 -24.01
N PHE A 116 2.83 5.83 -25.16
CA PHE A 116 1.95 7.01 -25.22
C PHE A 116 0.59 6.75 -24.53
N VAL A 117 -0.04 5.61 -24.83
CA VAL A 117 -1.30 5.19 -24.20
C VAL A 117 -1.11 4.95 -22.70
N GLU A 118 0.01 4.36 -22.30
CA GLU A 118 0.38 4.14 -20.89
C GLU A 118 0.42 5.45 -20.09
N ILE A 119 1.16 6.45 -20.58
CA ILE A 119 1.26 7.76 -19.93
C ILE A 119 -0.11 8.43 -19.83
N LEU A 120 -0.92 8.35 -20.89
CA LEU A 120 -2.25 8.96 -20.92
C LEU A 120 -3.20 8.32 -19.91
N TYR A 121 -3.27 6.99 -19.84
CA TYR A 121 -4.22 6.34 -18.92
C TYR A 121 -3.73 6.42 -17.46
N LEU A 122 -2.42 6.31 -17.20
CA LEU A 122 -1.86 6.45 -15.86
C LEU A 122 -2.05 7.87 -15.30
N SER A 123 -1.93 8.89 -16.15
CA SER A 123 -2.24 10.27 -15.75
C SER A 123 -3.75 10.46 -15.50
N ALA A 124 -4.61 9.92 -16.37
CA ALA A 124 -6.06 9.95 -16.16
C ALA A 124 -6.48 9.29 -14.83
N MET A 125 -5.78 8.22 -14.45
CA MET A 125 -6.01 7.52 -13.19
C MET A 125 -5.74 8.38 -11.94
N LEU A 126 -4.72 9.25 -11.97
CA LEU A 126 -4.43 10.18 -10.88
C LEU A 126 -5.40 11.38 -10.86
N VAL A 127 -5.87 11.80 -12.03
CA VAL A 127 -6.83 12.91 -12.15
C VAL A 127 -8.24 12.48 -11.70
N TYR A 128 -8.63 11.24 -11.95
CA TYR A 128 -9.94 10.68 -11.59
C TYR A 128 -10.37 10.94 -10.13
N PRO A 129 -9.60 10.56 -9.09
CA PRO A 129 -10.01 10.80 -7.71
C PRO A 129 -10.10 12.30 -7.39
N ILE A 130 -9.24 13.15 -7.97
CA ILE A 130 -9.24 14.60 -7.72
C ILE A 130 -10.56 15.23 -8.19
N VAL A 131 -10.94 14.95 -9.44
CA VAL A 131 -12.17 15.49 -10.04
C VAL A 131 -13.40 14.96 -9.29
N LEU A 132 -13.40 13.68 -8.94
CA LEU A 132 -14.53 13.06 -8.24
C LEU A 132 -14.72 13.62 -6.83
N ILE A 133 -13.64 13.77 -6.06
CA ILE A 133 -13.70 14.34 -4.71
C ILE A 133 -14.27 15.76 -4.73
N GLN A 134 -13.83 16.58 -5.70
CA GLN A 134 -14.31 17.96 -5.85
C GLN A 134 -15.77 18.02 -6.30
N TRP A 135 -16.18 17.13 -7.21
CA TRP A 135 -17.55 17.11 -7.73
C TRP A 135 -18.57 16.63 -6.69
N VAL A 136 -18.21 15.60 -5.91
CA VAL A 136 -19.09 15.01 -4.88
C VAL A 136 -19.12 15.83 -3.60
N GLY A 137 -18.06 16.61 -3.31
CA GLY A 137 -17.93 17.31 -2.03
C GLY A 137 -17.74 16.34 -0.85
N SER A 138 -16.99 15.26 -1.08
CA SER A 138 -16.81 14.16 -0.13
C SER A 138 -16.14 14.61 1.18
N THR A 139 -16.49 13.96 2.29
CA THR A 139 -15.78 14.15 3.56
C THR A 139 -14.31 13.69 3.47
N ALA A 140 -13.44 14.23 4.33
CA ALA A 140 -11.99 14.08 4.24
C ALA A 140 -11.50 12.62 4.32
N LEU A 141 -12.15 11.78 5.11
CA LEU A 141 -11.76 10.37 5.30
C LEU A 141 -11.89 9.52 4.01
N PRO A 142 -13.07 9.40 3.38
CA PRO A 142 -13.24 8.62 2.15
C PRO A 142 -12.45 9.23 0.98
N ALA A 143 -12.30 10.55 0.94
CA ALA A 143 -11.44 11.23 -0.04
C ALA A 143 -9.97 10.81 0.10
N THR A 144 -9.46 10.74 1.34
CA THR A 144 -8.09 10.31 1.63
C THR A 144 -7.88 8.85 1.24
N TYR A 145 -8.84 7.97 1.59
CA TYR A 145 -8.76 6.55 1.24
C TYR A 145 -8.78 6.33 -0.28
N LEU A 146 -9.68 7.00 -1.00
CA LEU A 146 -9.75 6.92 -2.47
C LEU A 146 -8.44 7.36 -3.13
N MET A 147 -7.85 8.46 -2.64
CA MET A 147 -6.56 8.97 -3.13
C MET A 147 -5.43 7.99 -2.86
N LEU A 148 -5.35 7.43 -1.64
CA LEU A 148 -4.35 6.42 -1.29
C LEU A 148 -4.47 5.18 -2.19
N CYS A 149 -5.68 4.67 -2.41
CA CYS A 149 -5.91 3.54 -3.32
C CYS A 149 -5.48 3.86 -4.76
N ALA A 150 -5.79 5.05 -5.27
CA ALA A 150 -5.39 5.47 -6.61
C ALA A 150 -3.85 5.57 -6.75
N VAL A 151 -3.17 6.17 -5.77
CA VAL A 151 -1.70 6.26 -5.77
C VAL A 151 -1.06 4.87 -5.67
N CYS A 152 -1.54 4.00 -4.78
CA CYS A 152 -1.04 2.63 -4.67
C CYS A 152 -1.18 1.85 -5.98
N GLN A 153 -2.36 1.92 -6.62
CA GLN A 153 -2.57 1.27 -7.91
C GLN A 153 -1.70 1.91 -9.02
N PHE A 154 -1.50 3.23 -9.01
CA PHE A 154 -0.64 3.92 -9.99
C PHE A 154 0.80 3.40 -9.90
N LEU A 155 1.34 3.27 -8.68
CA LEU A 155 2.69 2.73 -8.46
C LEU A 155 2.79 1.28 -8.95
N LYS A 156 1.78 0.46 -8.66
CA LYS A 156 1.72 -0.95 -9.11
C LYS A 156 1.68 -1.08 -10.63
N LEU A 157 0.82 -0.33 -11.30
CA LEU A 157 0.67 -0.38 -12.75
C LEU A 157 1.91 0.17 -13.45
N THR A 158 2.48 1.26 -12.94
CA THR A 158 3.76 1.79 -13.44
C THR A 158 4.85 0.72 -13.38
N SER A 159 5.02 0.04 -12.23
CA SER A 159 5.99 -1.05 -12.12
C SER A 159 5.71 -2.22 -13.07
N PHE A 160 4.44 -2.60 -13.21
CA PHE A 160 4.02 -3.65 -14.14
C PHE A 160 4.40 -3.33 -15.59
N HIS A 161 4.12 -2.12 -16.06
CA HIS A 161 4.45 -1.68 -17.42
C HIS A 161 5.96 -1.59 -17.65
N HIS A 162 6.73 -1.05 -16.68
CA HIS A 162 8.18 -1.01 -16.79
C HIS A 162 8.79 -2.41 -16.97
N VAL A 163 8.39 -3.37 -16.13
CA VAL A 163 8.92 -4.74 -16.21
C VAL A 163 8.50 -5.43 -17.51
N CYS A 164 7.27 -5.23 -17.97
CA CYS A 164 6.81 -5.78 -19.24
C CYS A 164 7.53 -5.17 -20.45
N TYR A 165 7.74 -3.85 -20.43
CA TYR A 165 8.49 -3.13 -21.46
C TYR A 165 9.95 -3.58 -21.55
N ASP A 166 10.64 -3.69 -20.41
CA ASP A 166 12.03 -4.15 -20.36
C ASP A 166 12.15 -5.56 -20.93
N ASN A 167 11.20 -6.45 -20.57
CA ASN A 167 11.18 -7.81 -21.09
C ASN A 167 10.87 -7.89 -22.59
N ARG A 168 9.96 -7.06 -23.11
CA ARG A 168 9.70 -6.92 -24.56
C ARG A 168 10.96 -6.49 -25.32
N ARG A 169 11.68 -5.50 -24.81
CA ARG A 169 12.94 -5.03 -25.41
C ARG A 169 14.02 -6.10 -25.35
N LEU A 170 14.13 -6.81 -24.23
CA LEU A 170 15.10 -7.89 -24.06
C LEU A 170 14.86 -9.00 -25.09
N LEU A 171 13.60 -9.42 -25.30
CA LEU A 171 13.25 -10.42 -26.31
C LEU A 171 13.56 -9.96 -27.74
N THR A 172 13.26 -8.70 -28.06
CA THR A 172 13.58 -8.11 -29.37
C THR A 172 15.08 -8.17 -29.64
N ARG A 173 15.89 -7.76 -28.66
CA ARG A 173 17.35 -7.78 -28.79
C ARG A 173 17.91 -9.20 -28.90
N ILE A 174 17.36 -10.18 -28.16
CA ILE A 174 17.78 -11.60 -28.28
C ILE A 174 17.54 -12.10 -29.70
N ASN A 175 16.36 -11.79 -30.26
CA ASN A 175 16.01 -12.16 -31.63
C ASN A 175 16.92 -11.44 -32.66
N ASP A 176 17.23 -10.17 -32.46
CA ASP A 176 18.15 -9.40 -33.32
C ASP A 176 19.56 -10.01 -33.33
N HIS A 177 20.00 -10.58 -32.20
CA HIS A 177 21.26 -11.30 -32.09
C HIS A 177 21.20 -12.76 -32.60
N GLY A 178 20.06 -13.21 -33.11
CA GLY A 178 19.89 -14.54 -33.69
C GLY A 178 19.96 -15.70 -32.68
N LYS A 179 19.91 -15.40 -31.37
CA LYS A 179 19.87 -16.42 -30.31
C LYS A 179 18.43 -16.83 -30.02
N LYS A 180 18.20 -18.10 -29.73
CA LYS A 180 16.92 -18.52 -29.17
C LYS A 180 16.83 -18.10 -27.69
N PRO A 181 15.64 -17.75 -27.19
CA PRO A 181 15.45 -17.39 -25.78
C PRO A 181 15.94 -18.49 -24.83
N ASP A 182 15.66 -19.75 -25.14
CA ASP A 182 16.02 -20.90 -24.30
C ASP A 182 17.54 -21.07 -24.15
N GLU A 183 18.32 -20.73 -25.18
CA GLU A 183 19.79 -20.81 -25.18
C GLU A 183 20.43 -19.62 -24.43
N ALA A 184 19.69 -18.53 -24.23
CA ALA A 184 20.18 -17.33 -23.55
C ALA A 184 19.87 -17.33 -22.04
N VAL A 185 19.12 -18.32 -21.52
CA VAL A 185 18.66 -18.36 -20.12
C VAL A 185 19.83 -18.34 -19.13
N GLU A 186 20.77 -19.26 -19.25
CA GLU A 186 21.90 -19.42 -18.31
C GLU A 186 22.86 -18.21 -18.37
N ASP A 187 23.17 -17.78 -19.59
CA ASP A 187 23.96 -16.57 -19.87
C ASP A 187 23.35 -15.32 -19.22
N LEU A 188 22.03 -15.12 -19.34
CA LEU A 188 21.33 -13.96 -18.80
C LEU A 188 21.09 -14.08 -17.29
N ALA A 189 20.81 -15.28 -16.78
CA ALA A 189 20.63 -15.53 -15.35
C ALA A 189 21.93 -15.23 -14.57
N THR A 190 23.08 -15.67 -15.10
CA THR A 190 24.39 -15.36 -14.51
C THR A 190 24.77 -13.88 -14.66
N LEU A 191 24.45 -13.25 -15.79
CA LEU A 191 24.71 -11.82 -16.02
C LEU A 191 23.89 -10.91 -15.09
N PHE A 192 22.60 -11.22 -14.91
CA PHE A 192 21.71 -10.43 -14.07
C PHE A 192 21.68 -10.86 -12.61
N ASN A 193 22.37 -11.94 -12.25
CA ASN A 193 22.34 -12.55 -10.91
C ASN A 193 20.90 -12.87 -10.46
N ILE A 194 20.10 -13.43 -11.36
CA ILE A 194 18.70 -13.79 -11.14
C ILE A 194 18.58 -15.31 -11.18
N ASN A 195 17.69 -15.87 -10.37
CA ASN A 195 17.35 -17.30 -10.42
C ASN A 195 16.92 -17.73 -11.84
N GLU A 196 17.50 -18.81 -12.37
CA GLU A 196 17.24 -19.33 -13.72
C GLU A 196 15.74 -19.58 -13.99
N ARG A 197 15.00 -20.00 -12.95
CA ARG A 197 13.55 -20.21 -13.05
C ARG A 197 12.79 -18.91 -13.34
N THR A 198 13.21 -17.80 -12.74
CA THR A 198 12.59 -16.49 -12.94
C THR A 198 12.92 -15.99 -14.35
N MET A 199 14.16 -16.17 -14.79
CA MET A 199 14.60 -15.76 -16.13
C MET A 199 13.91 -16.56 -17.24
N SER A 200 13.86 -17.89 -17.12
CA SER A 200 13.13 -18.75 -18.08
C SER A 200 11.64 -18.41 -18.17
N THR A 201 11.01 -18.06 -17.05
CA THR A 201 9.61 -17.61 -17.04
C THR A 201 9.44 -16.24 -17.71
N ALA A 202 10.38 -15.32 -17.52
CA ALA A 202 10.36 -14.01 -18.18
C ALA A 202 10.48 -14.14 -19.72
N LEU A 203 11.35 -15.03 -20.19
CA LEU A 203 11.58 -15.26 -21.63
C LEU A 203 10.41 -15.92 -22.37
N GLN A 204 9.44 -16.50 -21.66
CA GLN A 204 8.21 -17.06 -22.24
C GLN A 204 7.12 -16.00 -22.53
N TYR A 205 7.45 -14.71 -22.46
CA TYR A 205 6.52 -13.62 -22.76
C TYR A 205 6.09 -13.62 -24.25
N PRO A 206 4.82 -13.34 -24.57
CA PRO A 206 3.71 -12.90 -23.69
C PRO A 206 2.90 -14.05 -23.05
N LYS A 207 3.25 -15.32 -23.29
CA LYS A 207 2.45 -16.48 -22.80
C LYS A 207 2.46 -16.63 -21.28
N ASN A 208 3.47 -16.07 -20.62
CA ASN A 208 3.60 -16.05 -19.17
C ASN A 208 2.60 -15.11 -18.46
N LEU A 209 1.96 -14.16 -19.18
CA LEU A 209 0.99 -13.22 -18.61
C LEU A 209 -0.36 -13.89 -18.33
N SER A 210 -0.49 -14.44 -17.12
CA SER A 210 -1.75 -14.99 -16.61
C SER A 210 -2.55 -13.97 -15.81
N ILE A 211 -3.87 -13.91 -16.02
CA ILE A 211 -4.80 -13.07 -15.23
C ILE A 211 -4.70 -13.43 -13.74
N ARG A 212 -4.55 -14.72 -13.42
CA ARG A 212 -4.42 -15.16 -12.02
C ARG A 212 -3.16 -14.59 -11.36
N HIS A 213 -2.06 -14.52 -12.11
CA HIS A 213 -0.81 -13.96 -11.62
C HIS A 213 -0.91 -12.44 -11.45
N PHE A 214 -1.54 -11.76 -12.41
CA PHE A 214 -1.78 -10.32 -12.32
C PHE A 214 -2.69 -9.93 -11.15
N LEU A 215 -3.80 -10.65 -10.94
CA LEU A 215 -4.67 -10.45 -9.78
C LEU A 215 -3.93 -10.70 -8.46
N ARG A 216 -3.06 -11.72 -8.42
CA ARG A 216 -2.20 -11.97 -7.26
C ARG A 216 -1.28 -10.77 -6.98
N PHE A 217 -0.68 -10.16 -8.00
CA PHE A 217 0.14 -8.95 -7.83
C PHE A 217 -0.66 -7.75 -7.33
N LEU A 218 -1.87 -7.54 -7.85
CA LEU A 218 -2.74 -6.45 -7.39
C LEU A 218 -3.08 -6.56 -5.90
N LEU A 219 -3.24 -7.78 -5.39
CA LEU A 219 -3.52 -8.04 -3.97
C LEU A 219 -2.27 -8.17 -3.09
N ALA A 220 -1.09 -8.43 -3.68
CA ALA A 220 0.14 -8.58 -2.92
C ALA A 220 0.55 -7.26 -2.22
N PRO A 221 1.16 -7.32 -1.02
CA PRO A 221 1.66 -6.14 -0.31
C PRO A 221 2.99 -5.64 -0.90
N THR A 222 3.07 -5.51 -2.23
CA THR A 222 4.25 -5.03 -2.94
C THR A 222 3.85 -4.07 -4.07
N CYS A 223 4.67 -3.06 -4.30
CA CYS A 223 4.51 -2.13 -5.44
C CYS A 223 5.31 -2.58 -6.67
N CYS A 224 6.29 -3.47 -6.48
CA CYS A 224 7.18 -3.93 -7.54
C CYS A 224 6.65 -5.22 -8.19
N TYR A 225 6.39 -5.18 -9.50
CA TYR A 225 6.00 -6.35 -10.27
C TYR A 225 7.18 -7.30 -10.48
N GLN A 226 6.96 -8.60 -10.32
CA GLN A 226 7.93 -9.66 -10.59
C GLN A 226 7.19 -10.83 -11.24
N PHE A 227 7.83 -11.57 -12.16
CA PHE A 227 7.22 -12.72 -12.82
C PHE A 227 7.03 -13.93 -11.90
N VAL A 228 7.88 -14.04 -10.88
CA VAL A 228 7.85 -15.12 -9.90
C VAL A 228 8.01 -14.51 -8.52
N TYR A 229 6.98 -14.65 -7.68
CA TYR A 229 7.04 -14.24 -6.28
C TYR A 229 7.36 -15.42 -5.36
N PRO A 230 8.18 -15.22 -4.31
CA PRO A 230 8.43 -16.24 -3.30
C PRO A 230 7.12 -16.56 -2.57
N THR A 231 6.91 -17.84 -2.26
CA THR A 231 5.72 -18.34 -1.57
C THR A 231 6.08 -18.95 -0.23
N SER A 232 5.30 -18.66 0.80
CA SER A 232 5.37 -19.41 2.06
C SER A 232 4.83 -20.83 1.86
N PRO A 233 5.40 -21.85 2.53
CA PRO A 233 4.96 -23.24 2.37
C PRO A 233 3.54 -23.51 2.88
N SER A 234 3.06 -22.75 3.87
CA SER A 234 1.69 -22.88 4.42
C SER A 234 1.18 -21.55 4.98
N VAL A 235 -0.14 -21.41 5.07
CA VAL A 235 -0.80 -20.26 5.69
C VAL A 235 -0.92 -20.50 7.20
N ARG A 236 -0.23 -19.68 7.99
CA ARG A 236 -0.27 -19.72 9.46
C ARG A 236 -1.51 -18.99 9.98
N VAL A 237 -2.66 -19.67 10.06
CA VAL A 237 -3.95 -19.05 10.45
C VAL A 237 -3.89 -18.36 11.81
N SER A 238 -3.27 -18.98 12.82
CA SER A 238 -3.10 -18.38 14.15
C SER A 238 -2.29 -17.09 14.12
N TYR A 239 -1.29 -17.00 13.23
CA TYR A 239 -0.51 -15.78 13.03
C TYR A 239 -1.37 -14.69 12.41
N VAL A 240 -2.14 -15.00 11.36
CA VAL A 240 -3.05 -14.05 10.70
C VAL A 240 -4.09 -13.54 11.69
N PHE A 241 -4.72 -14.43 12.46
CA PHE A 241 -5.71 -14.04 13.47
C PHE A 241 -5.12 -13.08 14.51
N LYS A 242 -3.91 -13.38 15.02
CA LYS A 242 -3.20 -12.49 15.94
C LYS A 242 -2.99 -11.08 15.33
N ARG A 243 -2.55 -11.00 14.08
CA ARG A 243 -2.31 -9.71 13.39
C ARG A 243 -3.60 -8.94 13.15
N VAL A 244 -4.71 -9.62 12.84
CA VAL A 244 -6.04 -8.99 12.72
C VAL A 244 -6.49 -8.39 14.06
N VAL A 245 -6.31 -9.11 15.16
CA VAL A 245 -6.66 -8.59 16.50
C VAL A 245 -5.80 -7.38 16.86
N GLU A 246 -4.49 -7.44 16.62
CA GLU A 246 -3.57 -6.31 16.82
C GLU A 246 -3.96 -5.10 15.96
N PHE A 247 -4.32 -5.31 14.69
CA PHE A 247 -4.79 -4.27 13.78
C PHE A 247 -6.08 -3.58 14.30
N LEU A 248 -7.07 -4.36 14.73
CA LEU A 248 -8.32 -3.83 15.30
C LEU A 248 -8.06 -3.06 16.60
N PHE A 249 -7.18 -3.56 17.45
CA PHE A 249 -6.77 -2.86 18.67
C PHE A 249 -6.07 -1.54 18.36
N CYS A 250 -5.14 -1.51 17.41
CA CYS A 250 -4.48 -0.28 16.97
C CYS A 250 -5.47 0.71 16.38
N TYR A 251 -6.46 0.25 15.59
CA TYR A 251 -7.49 1.13 15.03
C TYR A 251 -8.36 1.77 16.12
N TYR A 252 -8.80 0.98 17.10
CA TYR A 252 -9.50 1.49 18.27
C TYR A 252 -8.64 2.51 19.05
N PHE A 253 -7.36 2.18 19.26
CA PHE A 253 -6.43 3.06 19.98
C PHE A 253 -6.21 4.39 19.26
N MET A 254 -6.09 4.39 17.92
CA MET A 254 -6.02 5.62 17.12
C MET A 254 -7.26 6.48 17.29
N TRP A 255 -8.46 5.88 17.19
CA TRP A 255 -9.71 6.61 17.40
C TRP A 255 -9.79 7.22 18.81
N TYR A 256 -9.41 6.44 19.83
CA TYR A 256 -9.37 6.91 21.21
C TYR A 256 -8.43 8.11 21.38
N LEU A 257 -7.21 8.05 20.81
CA LEU A 257 -6.27 9.17 20.83
C LEU A 257 -6.83 10.42 20.16
N ILE A 258 -7.51 10.28 19.02
CA ILE A 258 -8.17 11.40 18.35
C ILE A 258 -9.23 12.01 19.27
N ALA A 259 -10.20 11.20 19.69
CA ALA A 259 -11.40 11.65 20.38
C ALA A 259 -11.09 12.26 21.76
N GLN A 260 -10.23 11.61 22.54
CA GLN A 260 -9.99 12.01 23.93
C GLN A 260 -8.83 13.00 24.09
N HIS A 261 -7.82 12.95 23.22
CA HIS A 261 -6.63 13.77 23.38
C HIS A 261 -6.51 14.86 22.32
N MET A 262 -6.75 14.57 21.03
CA MET A 262 -6.52 15.56 19.98
C MET A 262 -7.68 16.54 19.78
N VAL A 263 -8.93 16.08 19.79
CA VAL A 263 -10.12 16.93 19.61
C VAL A 263 -10.19 18.08 20.63
N PRO A 264 -10.07 17.86 21.96
CA PRO A 264 -10.18 18.97 22.92
C PRO A 264 -9.04 19.99 22.77
N ILE A 265 -7.83 19.55 22.45
CA ILE A 265 -6.69 20.46 22.17
C ILE A 265 -6.97 21.26 20.89
N ALA A 266 -7.53 20.62 19.86
CA ALA A 266 -7.87 21.27 18.60
C ALA A 266 -8.95 22.35 18.78
N GLU A 267 -10.01 22.07 19.54
CA GLU A 267 -11.07 23.05 19.85
C GLU A 267 -10.52 24.28 20.57
N GLY A 268 -9.67 24.06 21.59
CA GLY A 268 -8.98 25.15 22.28
C GLY A 268 -8.05 25.93 21.36
N ALA A 269 -7.32 25.25 20.46
CA ALA A 269 -6.41 25.88 19.52
C ALA A 269 -7.12 26.80 18.51
N ILE A 270 -8.33 26.43 18.04
CA ILE A 270 -9.12 27.25 17.09
C ILE A 270 -9.38 28.65 17.66
N LEU A 271 -9.66 28.75 18.96
CA LEU A 271 -9.86 30.04 19.63
C LEU A 271 -8.57 30.87 19.63
N SER A 272 -7.43 30.25 19.91
CA SER A 272 -6.11 30.89 19.87
C SER A 272 -5.71 31.35 18.47
N PHE A 273 -6.05 30.57 17.43
CA PHE A 273 -5.85 30.97 16.03
C PHE A 273 -6.67 32.20 15.65
N ARG A 274 -7.94 32.27 16.07
CA ARG A 274 -8.80 33.45 15.83
C ARG A 274 -8.28 34.69 16.54
N ALA A 275 -7.76 34.54 17.76
CA ALA A 275 -7.19 35.63 18.55
C ALA A 275 -5.79 36.09 18.06
N ARG A 276 -5.20 35.43 17.06
CA ARG A 276 -3.83 35.68 16.54
C ARG A 276 -2.74 35.66 17.62
N ASN A 277 -2.94 34.89 18.70
CA ASN A 277 -1.94 34.76 19.75
C ASN A 277 -0.94 33.65 19.42
N TYR A 278 0.19 34.04 18.83
CA TYR A 278 1.23 33.10 18.39
C TYR A 278 1.80 32.22 19.51
N LEU A 279 1.92 32.73 20.74
CA LEU A 279 2.45 31.95 21.86
C LEU A 279 1.46 30.86 22.29
N SER A 280 0.17 31.17 22.32
CA SER A 280 -0.87 30.19 22.64
C SER A 280 -1.01 29.11 21.55
N ILE A 281 -0.83 29.49 20.28
CA ILE A 281 -0.77 28.54 19.16
C ILE A 281 0.43 27.60 19.34
N LEU A 282 1.62 28.13 19.65
CA LEU A 282 2.82 27.32 19.87
C LEU A 282 2.64 26.32 21.02
N MET A 283 2.08 26.77 22.15
CA MET A 283 1.81 25.90 23.31
C MET A 283 0.80 24.80 22.98
N SER A 284 -0.25 25.13 22.22
CA SER A 284 -1.25 24.15 21.78
C SER A 284 -0.64 23.11 20.83
N THR A 285 0.22 23.54 19.91
CA THR A 285 0.96 22.65 19.01
C THR A 285 1.90 21.72 19.79
N LEU A 286 2.64 22.23 20.77
CA LEU A 286 3.53 21.41 21.60
C LEU A 286 2.74 20.38 22.42
N HIS A 287 1.59 20.78 22.96
CA HIS A 287 0.71 19.88 23.69
C HIS A 287 0.14 18.78 22.77
N MET A 288 -0.20 19.12 21.52
CA MET A 288 -0.67 18.16 20.51
C MET A 288 0.45 17.23 19.99
N ALA A 289 1.73 17.60 20.11
CA ALA A 289 2.84 16.83 19.57
C ALA A 289 2.97 15.43 20.19
N VAL A 290 2.67 15.29 21.48
CA VAL A 290 2.72 14.01 22.21
C VAL A 290 1.66 13.02 21.70
N PRO A 291 0.35 13.33 21.69
CA PRO A 291 -0.65 12.42 21.13
C PRO A 291 -0.44 12.18 19.62
N ALA A 292 0.07 13.17 18.88
CA ALA A 292 0.40 13.00 17.46
C ALA A 292 1.53 11.99 17.23
N SER A 293 2.58 11.97 18.07
CA SER A 293 3.66 10.98 17.92
C SER A 293 3.19 9.55 18.22
N TYR A 294 2.37 9.37 19.26
CA TYR A 294 1.72 8.08 19.54
C TYR A 294 0.83 7.62 18.38
N MET A 295 0.11 8.55 17.76
CA MET A 295 -0.73 8.27 16.59
C MET A 295 0.11 7.78 15.41
N TRP A 296 1.17 8.50 15.05
CA TRP A 296 2.05 8.12 13.94
C TRP A 296 2.71 6.75 14.15
N LEU A 297 3.17 6.46 15.37
CA LEU A 297 3.72 5.15 15.72
C LEU A 297 2.67 4.04 15.57
N THR A 298 1.42 4.31 15.99
CA THR A 298 0.32 3.37 15.86
C THR A 298 -0.08 3.16 14.39
N VAL A 299 -0.12 4.23 13.58
CA VAL A 299 -0.34 4.16 12.13
C VAL A 299 0.75 3.32 11.46
N PHE A 300 2.01 3.55 11.84
CA PHE A 300 3.14 2.80 11.30
C PHE A 300 3.03 1.30 11.61
N TYR A 301 2.81 0.93 12.88
CA TYR A 301 2.69 -0.46 13.29
C TYR A 301 1.46 -1.14 12.68
N SER A 302 0.31 -0.47 12.65
CA SER A 302 -0.91 -1.03 12.07
C SER A 302 -0.79 -1.24 10.57
N THR A 303 -0.28 -0.25 9.83
CA THR A 303 -0.26 -0.26 8.35
C THR A 303 0.88 -1.09 7.75
N PHE A 304 2.08 -1.05 8.34
CA PHE A 304 3.25 -1.71 7.75
C PHE A 304 3.57 -3.08 8.36
N HIS A 305 3.04 -3.40 9.54
CA HIS A 305 3.35 -4.65 10.24
C HIS A 305 2.14 -5.55 10.46
N SER A 306 0.96 -4.97 10.76
CA SER A 306 -0.23 -5.76 11.11
C SER A 306 -1.18 -6.01 9.93
N TRP A 307 -1.37 -5.00 9.06
CA TRP A 307 -2.19 -5.04 7.84
C TRP A 307 -1.50 -5.78 6.70
#